data_AF-A0A2X3KIX5-F1
#
_entry.id   AF-A0A2X3KIX5-F1
#
_cell.length_a   1.000
_cell.length_b   1.000
_cell.length_c   1.000
_cell.angle_alpha   90.00
_cell.angle_beta   90.00
_cell.angle_gamma   90.00
#
_symmetry.space_group_name_H-M   'P 1'
#
loop_
_entity.id
_entity.type
_entity.pdbx_description
1 polymer ?
#
loop_
_entity_poly.entity_id
_entity_poly.type
_entity_poly.pdbx_seq_one_letter_code
_entity_poly.pdbx_strand_id
1 'polypeptide(L)'
;MVGNTDDNPDITKYMGYYQLKIGYHLGDAVLSAKGQYNWNTGYGGAELGLSYPITKHVRLYTQVYSGYGESLIDYNFNQTRVGVGVYAKRFV
;
A
#
# COMPACT_ATOMS: atom_id res chain seq x y z
N MET A 1 -25.99 10.09 -11.56
CA MET A 1 -25.67 8.89 -12.37
C MET A 1 -24.16 8.89 -12.56
N VAL A 2 -23.45 7.93 -11.99
CA VAL A 2 -21.98 7.80 -12.15
C VAL A 2 -21.72 7.15 -13.51
N GLY A 3 -20.80 7.74 -14.27
CA GLY A 3 -20.62 7.52 -15.71
C GLY A 3 -20.15 6.12 -16.13
N ASN A 4 -20.33 5.85 -17.42
CA ASN A 4 -20.14 4.57 -18.08
C ASN A 4 -18.75 3.97 -17.83
N THR A 5 -18.74 2.70 -17.43
CA THR A 5 -17.54 1.88 -17.13
C THR A 5 -17.32 0.88 -18.27
N ASP A 6 -17.24 1.36 -19.52
CA ASP A 6 -17.16 0.50 -20.72
C ASP A 6 -15.75 -0.04 -21.00
N ASP A 7 -14.69 0.68 -20.61
CA ASP A 7 -13.31 0.29 -20.97
C ASP A 7 -12.72 -0.80 -20.06
N ASN A 8 -13.15 -0.89 -18.80
CA ASN A 8 -12.62 -1.85 -17.82
C ASN A 8 -13.72 -2.29 -16.82
N PRO A 9 -14.69 -3.09 -17.26
CA PRO A 9 -15.84 -3.51 -16.44
C PRO A 9 -15.46 -4.38 -15.22
N ASP A 10 -14.25 -4.94 -15.14
CA ASP A 10 -13.76 -5.77 -14.03
C ASP A 10 -12.90 -5.02 -12.99
N ILE A 11 -12.74 -3.69 -13.08
CA ILE A 11 -11.83 -2.94 -12.19
C ILE A 11 -12.23 -2.99 -10.70
N THR A 12 -13.54 -3.05 -10.44
CA THR A 12 -14.13 -3.22 -9.10
C THR A 12 -13.87 -4.61 -8.52
N LYS A 13 -13.54 -5.58 -9.37
CA LYS A 13 -13.32 -6.98 -8.99
C LYS A 13 -11.95 -7.22 -8.36
N TYR A 14 -11.03 -6.26 -8.41
CA TYR A 14 -9.67 -6.44 -7.87
C TYR A 14 -9.14 -5.23 -7.09
N MET A 15 -9.68 -4.00 -7.27
CA MET A 15 -9.40 -2.92 -6.31
C MET A 15 -10.05 -3.19 -4.94
N GLY A 16 -11.11 -4.02 -4.91
CA GLY A 16 -11.94 -4.17 -3.73
C GLY A 16 -12.73 -2.89 -3.45
N TYR A 17 -13.84 -3.01 -2.72
CA TYR A 17 -14.69 -1.88 -2.35
C TYR A 17 -14.15 -1.12 -1.12
N TYR A 18 -13.09 -1.64 -0.49
CA TYR A 18 -12.60 -1.16 0.79
C TYR A 18 -11.07 -1.20 0.82
N GLN A 19 -10.49 -0.07 1.22
CA GLN A 19 -9.07 0.02 1.55
C GLN A 19 -8.95 0.23 3.05
N LEU A 20 -8.32 -0.72 3.74
CA LEU A 20 -8.11 -0.66 5.17
C LEU A 20 -6.69 -0.16 5.45
N LYS A 21 -6.57 0.86 6.31
CA LYS A 21 -5.28 1.39 6.73
C LYS A 21 -5.23 1.44 8.25
N ILE A 22 -4.22 0.80 8.81
CA ILE A 22 -3.91 0.76 10.23
C ILE A 22 -2.56 1.45 10.43
N GLY A 23 -2.49 2.38 11.36
CA GLY A 23 -1.24 2.99 11.80
C GLY A 23 -1.09 2.77 13.29
N TYR A 24 0.08 2.33 13.73
CA TYR A 24 0.42 2.16 15.13
C TYR A 24 1.72 2.90 15.44
N HIS A 25 1.67 3.77 16.45
CA HIS A 25 2.82 4.53 16.93
C HIS A 25 3.37 3.83 18.17
N LEU A 26 4.60 3.32 18.07
CA LEU A 26 5.31 2.66 19.17
C LEU A 26 6.52 3.51 19.55
N GLY A 27 6.28 4.52 20.39
CA GLY A 27 7.30 5.53 20.74
C GLY A 27 7.74 6.32 19.51
N ASP A 28 8.99 6.15 19.11
CA ASP A 28 9.59 6.76 17.93
C ASP A 28 9.31 5.98 16.63
N ALA A 29 9.01 4.69 16.74
CA ALA A 29 8.68 3.84 15.60
C ALA A 29 7.23 4.06 15.15
N VAL A 30 7.01 4.10 13.84
CA VAL A 30 5.66 4.12 13.25
C VAL A 30 5.52 2.91 12.35
N LEU A 31 4.60 2.04 12.69
CA LEU A 31 4.15 0.94 11.85
C LEU A 31 2.89 1.39 11.13
N SER A 32 2.80 1.10 9.84
CA SER A 32 1.61 1.30 9.05
C SER A 32 1.33 0.05 8.24
N ALA A 33 0.14 -0.52 8.37
CA ALA A 33 -0.34 -1.57 7.50
C ALA A 33 -1.47 -1.00 6.63
N LYS A 34 -1.41 -1.21 5.33
CA LYS A 34 -2.47 -0.87 4.40
C LYS A 34 -2.82 -2.13 3.62
N GLY A 35 -4.09 -2.49 3.55
CA GLY A 35 -4.54 -3.66 2.82
C GLY A 35 -5.81 -3.37 2.07
N GLN A 36 -5.96 -4.00 0.91
CA GLN A 36 -7.19 -4.05 0.15
C GLN A 36 -7.49 -5.51 -0.15
N TYR A 37 -8.72 -5.94 0.06
CA TYR A 37 -9.10 -7.33 -0.13
C TYR A 37 -10.51 -7.40 -0.69
N ASN A 38 -10.67 -8.16 -1.77
CA ASN A 38 -11.96 -8.47 -2.34
C ASN A 38 -12.40 -9.88 -1.96
N TRP A 39 -13.34 -9.98 -1.01
CA TRP A 39 -13.90 -11.24 -0.54
C TRP A 39 -14.61 -12.04 -1.64
N ASN A 40 -15.10 -11.38 -2.70
CA ASN A 40 -15.86 -12.04 -3.76
C ASN A 40 -14.97 -12.77 -4.78
N THR A 41 -13.69 -12.41 -4.88
CA THR A 41 -12.74 -12.97 -5.85
C THR A 41 -11.46 -13.51 -5.26
N GLY A 42 -11.17 -13.20 -3.98
CA GLY A 42 -9.96 -13.62 -3.30
C GLY A 42 -8.72 -12.81 -3.67
N TYR A 43 -8.85 -11.81 -4.54
CA TYR A 43 -7.75 -10.92 -4.89
C TYR A 43 -7.60 -9.79 -3.87
N GLY A 44 -6.36 -9.46 -3.57
CA GLY A 44 -6.04 -8.39 -2.65
C GLY A 44 -4.55 -8.08 -2.65
N GLY A 45 -4.21 -7.02 -1.94
CA GLY A 45 -2.84 -6.64 -1.70
C GLY A 45 -2.69 -6.03 -0.33
N ALA A 46 -1.53 -6.26 0.27
CA ALA A 46 -1.14 -5.73 1.55
C ALA A 46 0.19 -5.00 1.43
N GLU A 47 0.30 -3.91 2.17
CA GLU A 47 1.45 -3.05 2.28
C GLU A 47 1.76 -2.87 3.75
N LEU A 48 3.00 -3.13 4.13
CA LEU A 48 3.53 -2.91 5.46
C LEU A 48 4.64 -1.87 5.37
N GLY A 49 4.45 -0.75 6.06
CA GLY A 49 5.43 0.31 6.25
C GLY A 49 5.93 0.30 7.69
N LEU A 50 7.23 0.40 7.85
CA LEU A 50 7.91 0.62 9.12
C LEU A 50 8.78 1.86 8.97
N SER A 51 8.56 2.87 9.81
CA SER A 51 9.42 4.05 9.86
C SER A 51 10.05 4.21 11.24
N TYR A 52 11.34 4.52 11.27
CA TYR A 52 12.07 4.74 12.50
C TYR A 52 13.01 5.96 12.36
N PRO A 53 12.94 6.96 13.26
CA PRO A 53 13.87 8.07 13.26
C PRO A 53 15.24 7.62 13.77
N ILE A 54 16.26 7.67 12.91
CA ILE A 54 17.65 7.41 13.31
C ILE A 54 18.28 8.67 13.89
N THR A 55 17.91 9.83 13.36
CA THR A 55 18.39 11.14 13.81
C THR A 55 17.24 12.15 13.75
N LYS A 56 17.36 13.31 14.40
CA LYS A 56 16.36 14.41 14.33
C LYS A 56 15.94 14.79 12.90
N HIS A 57 16.79 14.52 11.91
CA HIS A 57 16.58 14.89 10.51
C HIS A 57 16.44 13.70 9.56
N VAL A 58 16.74 12.47 10.00
CA VAL A 58 16.79 11.30 9.13
C VAL A 58 15.88 10.21 9.69
N ARG A 59 14.95 9.77 8.86
CA ARG A 59 14.06 8.65 9.17
C ARG A 59 14.34 7.52 8.20
N LEU A 60 14.59 6.35 8.75
CA LEU A 60 14.63 5.12 8.00
C LEU A 60 13.20 4.66 7.75
N TYR A 61 12.94 4.22 6.54
CA TYR A 61 11.64 3.75 6.10
C TYR A 61 11.82 2.45 5.34
N THR A 62 11.11 1.44 5.78
CA THR A 62 11.03 0.15 5.11
C THR A 62 9.60 -0.06 4.69
N GLN A 63 9.37 -0.35 3.43
CA GLN A 63 8.06 -0.68 2.88
C GLN A 63 8.14 -2.04 2.22
N VAL A 64 7.19 -2.89 2.57
CA VAL A 64 7.01 -4.20 1.97
C VAL A 64 5.59 -4.24 1.43
N TYR A 65 5.47 -4.25 0.11
CA TYR A 65 4.22 -4.49 -0.57
C TYR A 65 4.18 -5.94 -1.04
N SER A 66 3.04 -6.59 -0.89
CA SER A 66 2.78 -7.92 -1.43
C SER A 66 1.32 -8.00 -1.84
N GLY A 67 1.06 -8.21 -3.13
CA GLY A 67 -0.31 -8.25 -3.58
C GLY A 67 -0.50 -8.35 -5.08
N TYR A 68 -1.77 -8.48 -5.42
CA TYR A 68 -2.29 -8.40 -6.77
C TYR A 68 -2.84 -6.99 -7.03
N GLY A 69 -2.59 -6.44 -8.22
CA GLY A 69 -3.16 -5.16 -8.64
C GLY A 69 -2.34 -3.90 -8.30
N GLU A 70 -1.00 -3.98 -8.29
CA GLU A 70 -0.14 -2.78 -8.14
C GLU A 70 -0.29 -1.81 -9.35
N SER A 71 -0.79 -2.28 -10.51
CA SER A 71 -1.08 -1.44 -11.68
C SER A 71 -2.12 -2.03 -12.61
N LEU A 72 -2.86 -1.17 -13.33
CA LEU A 72 -3.92 -1.53 -14.28
C LEU A 72 -3.46 -2.38 -15.48
N ILE A 73 -2.15 -2.46 -15.72
CA ILE A 73 -1.56 -3.17 -16.85
C ILE A 73 -1.14 -4.60 -16.46
N ASP A 74 -1.02 -4.91 -15.16
CA ASP A 74 -0.51 -6.21 -14.69
C ASP A 74 -1.30 -6.72 -13.48
N TYR A 75 -2.57 -7.06 -13.74
CA TYR A 75 -3.53 -7.44 -12.73
C TYR A 75 -3.32 -8.84 -12.14
N ASN A 76 -2.51 -9.67 -12.80
CA ASN A 76 -2.33 -11.08 -12.47
C ASN A 76 -0.93 -11.43 -11.96
N PHE A 77 -0.11 -10.42 -11.66
CA PHE A 77 1.21 -10.64 -11.08
C PHE A 77 1.18 -10.40 -9.57
N ASN A 78 1.44 -11.46 -8.82
CA ASN A 78 1.77 -11.38 -7.41
C ASN A 78 3.21 -10.87 -7.30
N GLN A 79 3.36 -9.58 -6.99
CA GLN A 79 4.68 -9.00 -6.78
C GLN A 79 4.87 -8.67 -5.31
N THR A 80 5.95 -9.22 -4.75
CA THR A 80 6.45 -8.79 -3.45
C THR A 80 7.55 -7.76 -3.69
N ARG A 81 7.24 -6.50 -3.40
CA ARG A 81 8.19 -5.38 -3.50
C ARG A 81 8.66 -5.02 -2.11
N VAL A 82 9.97 -5.11 -1.88
CA VAL A 82 10.62 -4.63 -0.67
C VAL A 82 11.45 -3.41 -1.02
N GLY A 83 11.13 -2.28 -0.40
CA GLY A 83 11.85 -1.02 -0.52
C GLY A 83 12.38 -0.60 0.84
N VAL A 84 13.69 -0.37 0.93
CA VAL A 84 14.32 0.27 2.08
C VAL A 84 14.83 1.61 1.62
N GLY A 85 14.44 2.66 2.32
CA GLY A 85 14.80 4.02 2.02
C GLY A 85 15.12 4.81 3.27
N VAL A 86 15.80 5.92 3.07
CA VAL A 86 15.97 6.95 4.08
C VAL A 86 15.36 8.22 3.52
N TYR A 87 14.51 8.88 4.29
CA TYR A 87 14.05 10.21 3.93
C TYR A 87 14.55 11.21 4.96
N ALA A 88 15.25 12.23 4.46
CA ALA A 88 15.62 13.37 5.25
C ALA A 88 14.42 14.31 5.29
N LYS A 89 13.93 14.62 6.49
CA LYS A 89 12.92 15.68 6.64
C LYS A 89 13.62 17.01 6.41
N ARG A 90 13.62 17.49 5.17
CA ARG A 90 14.08 18.84 4.82
C ARG A 90 13.16 19.83 5.54
N PHE A 91 13.74 20.74 6.32
CA PHE A 91 12.99 21.86 6.91
C PHE A 91 12.48 22.76 5.78
N VAL A 92 11.18 23.02 5.77
CA VAL A 92 10.60 24.26 5.24
C VAL A 92 10.55 25.25 6.39
#